data_AF-A0A968XDC6-F1
#
_entry.id   AF-A0A968XDC6-F1
#
_cell.length_a   1.000
_cell.length_b   1.000
_cell.length_c   1.000
_cell.angle_alpha   90.00
_cell.angle_beta   90.00
_cell.angle_gamma   90.00
#
_symmetry.space_group_name_H-M   'P 1'
#
loop_
_entity.id
_entity.type
_entity.pdbx_description
1 polymer ?
#
loop_
_entity_poly.entity_id
_entity_poly.type
_entity_poly.pdbx_seq_one_letter_code
_entity_poly.pdbx_strand_id
1 'polypeptide(L)'
;VNLPGGKIAFLIVSNLVIFLLGVFLEFVEICFIAMPLLVPAAQKLGIDMVWFGVVMAINLQTAFISPPVGFSLFYLQSVAPKEVTTIDIHKSALPFVVLQVIMLFLVMAFPQTVRWLVDLAAVQPAIAP
;
A
#
# COMPACT_ATOMS: atom_id res chain seq x y z
N VAL A 1 -15.30 13.51 15.38
CA VAL A 1 -14.28 12.84 16.24
C VAL A 1 -12.99 13.63 16.09
N ASN A 2 -12.58 14.39 17.10
CA ASN A 2 -11.32 15.15 17.11
C ASN A 2 -10.19 14.21 17.53
N LEU A 3 -9.60 13.48 16.57
CA LEU A 3 -8.31 12.82 16.80
C LEU A 3 -7.20 13.88 16.75
N PRO A 4 -6.28 13.91 17.74
CA PRO A 4 -5.08 14.73 17.65
C PRO A 4 -4.32 14.40 16.34
N GLY A 5 -4.21 15.37 15.42
CA GLY A 5 -3.54 15.22 14.11
C GLY A 5 -4.44 14.91 12.90
N GLY A 6 -5.77 14.76 13.07
CA GLY A 6 -6.74 14.74 11.97
C GLY A 6 -6.53 13.64 10.92
N LYS A 7 -6.83 13.92 9.64
CA LYS A 7 -6.75 12.96 8.53
C LYS A 7 -5.32 12.41 8.32
N ILE A 8 -4.31 13.25 8.52
CA ILE A 8 -2.90 12.90 8.30
C ILE A 8 -2.41 11.91 9.38
N ALA A 9 -2.72 12.15 10.65
CA ALA A 9 -2.36 11.22 11.72
C ALA A 9 -3.02 9.85 11.50
N PHE A 10 -4.31 9.82 11.11
CA PHE A 10 -4.99 8.58 10.74
C PHE A 10 -4.26 7.85 9.61
N LEU A 11 -3.87 8.55 8.53
CA LEU A 11 -3.17 7.94 7.40
C LEU A 11 -1.80 7.38 7.79
N ILE A 12 -1.02 8.12 8.58
CA ILE A 12 0.31 7.66 9.03
C ILE A 12 0.15 6.40 9.89
N VAL A 13 -0.75 6.44 10.87
CA VAL A 13 -1.01 5.29 11.75
C VAL A 13 -1.54 4.10 10.95
N SER A 14 -2.49 4.32 10.03
CA SER A 14 -3.03 3.25 9.19
C SER A 14 -1.94 2.61 8.32
N ASN A 15 -1.07 3.41 7.70
CA ASN A 15 0.05 2.91 6.91
C ASN A 15 1.04 2.12 7.76
N LEU A 16 1.35 2.56 8.98
CA LEU A 16 2.26 1.83 9.88
C LEU A 16 1.64 0.50 10.31
N VAL A 17 0.36 0.50 10.72
CA VAL A 17 -0.35 -0.70 11.13
C VAL A 17 -0.45 -1.70 9.96
N ILE A 18 -0.85 -1.25 8.77
CA ILE A 18 -0.96 -2.11 7.59
C ILE A 18 0.40 -2.63 7.15
N PHE A 19 1.46 -1.81 7.21
CA PHE A 19 2.81 -2.27 6.91
C PHE A 19 3.25 -3.38 7.88
N LEU A 20 3.05 -3.19 9.18
CA LEU A 20 3.40 -4.18 10.21
C LEU A 20 2.55 -5.45 10.09
N LEU A 21 1.25 -5.33 9.76
CA LEU A 21 0.40 -6.48 9.51
C LEU A 21 0.81 -7.19 8.22
N GLY A 22 1.14 -6.45 7.16
CA GLY A 22 1.53 -6.98 5.84
C GLY A 22 2.87 -7.72 5.82
N VAL A 23 3.66 -7.58 6.89
CA VAL A 23 4.84 -8.41 7.13
C VAL A 23 4.46 -9.84 7.51
N PHE A 24 3.28 -10.06 8.09
CA PHE A 24 2.82 -11.38 8.58
C PHE A 24 1.59 -11.93 7.84
N LEU A 25 0.74 -11.04 7.33
CA LEU A 25 -0.53 -11.35 6.69
C LEU A 25 -0.48 -11.00 5.21
N GLU A 26 -1.17 -11.79 4.38
CA GLU A 26 -1.29 -11.52 2.94
C GLU A 26 -2.40 -10.49 2.64
N PHE A 27 -2.34 -9.88 1.44
CA PHE A 27 -3.34 -8.94 0.94
C PHE A 27 -4.79 -9.37 1.16
N VAL A 28 -5.10 -10.63 0.88
CA VAL A 28 -6.47 -11.15 1.02
C VAL A 28 -6.91 -11.10 2.49
N GLU A 29 -6.05 -11.49 3.42
CA GLU A 29 -6.33 -11.46 4.87
C GLU A 29 -6.50 -10.03 5.38
N ILE A 30 -5.65 -9.12 4.93
CA ILE A 30 -5.75 -7.69 5.28
C ILE A 30 -7.05 -7.08 4.76
N CYS A 31 -7.49 -7.44 3.55
CA CYS A 31 -8.76 -7.00 2.98
C CYS A 31 -9.97 -7.49 3.79
N PHE A 32 -9.89 -8.68 4.39
CA PHE A 32 -11.00 -9.23 5.17
C PHE A 32 -10.96 -8.88 6.66
N ILE A 33 -9.78 -8.57 7.22
CA ILE A 33 -9.61 -8.32 8.65
C ILE A 33 -9.44 -6.83 8.94
N ALA A 34 -8.43 -6.18 8.35
CA ALA A 34 -8.04 -4.83 8.73
C ALA A 34 -8.82 -3.75 7.95
N MET A 35 -9.03 -3.94 6.65
CA MET A 35 -9.73 -2.96 5.82
C MET A 35 -11.18 -2.67 6.26
N PRO A 36 -12.00 -3.66 6.70
CA PRO A 36 -13.33 -3.39 7.22
C PRO A 36 -13.35 -2.51 8.48
N LEU A 37 -12.25 -2.47 9.22
CA LEU A 37 -12.08 -1.60 10.39
C LEU A 37 -11.62 -0.19 9.99
N LEU A 38 -10.70 -0.08 9.03
CA LEU A 38 -10.12 1.19 8.61
C LEU A 38 -11.04 2.01 7.69
N VAL A 39 -11.77 1.35 6.78
CA VAL A 39 -12.64 2.04 5.80
C VAL A 39 -13.72 2.90 6.47
N PRO A 40 -14.50 2.40 7.45
CA PRO A 40 -15.51 3.24 8.11
C PRO A 40 -14.89 4.42 8.87
N ALA A 41 -13.69 4.25 9.44
CA ALA A 41 -12.97 5.33 10.11
C ALA A 41 -12.50 6.40 9.10
N ALA A 42 -11.95 5.97 7.96
CA ALA A 42 -11.55 6.86 6.87
C ALA A 42 -12.75 7.64 6.30
N GLN A 43 -13.91 6.99 6.14
CA GLN A 43 -15.15 7.63 5.67
C GLN A 43 -15.64 8.70 6.64
N LYS A 44 -15.65 8.41 7.95
CA LYS A 44 -16.02 9.39 8.99
C LYS A 44 -15.08 10.60 9.04
N LEU A 45 -13.82 10.44 8.62
CA LEU A 45 -12.86 11.51 8.49
C LEU A 45 -12.97 12.25 7.15
N GLY A 46 -13.88 11.86 6.26
CA GLY A 46 -14.05 12.44 4.93
C GLY A 46 -12.78 12.28 4.08
N ILE A 47 -12.10 11.15 4.20
CA ILE A 47 -11.00 10.77 3.33
C ILE A 47 -11.61 10.20 2.04
N ASP A 48 -11.01 10.53 0.90
CA ASP A 48 -11.39 9.94 -0.37
C ASP A 48 -11.01 8.46 -0.43
N MET A 49 -12.00 7.61 -0.69
CA MET A 49 -11.84 6.14 -0.61
C MET A 49 -10.94 5.59 -1.70
N VAL A 50 -10.97 6.18 -2.89
CA VAL A 50 -10.12 5.76 -4.01
C VAL A 50 -8.65 6.04 -3.66
N TRP A 51 -8.34 7.27 -3.28
CA TRP A 51 -7.00 7.64 -2.86
C TRP A 51 -6.53 6.82 -1.64
N PHE A 52 -7.40 6.64 -0.64
CA PHE A 52 -7.09 5.79 0.52
C PHE A 52 -6.74 4.35 0.11
N GLY A 53 -7.57 3.74 -0.75
CA GLY A 53 -7.33 2.39 -1.25
C GLY A 53 -5.99 2.26 -1.99
N VAL A 54 -5.64 3.24 -2.82
CA VAL A 54 -4.35 3.24 -3.54
C VAL A 54 -3.16 3.41 -2.59
N VAL A 55 -3.25 4.32 -1.61
CA VAL A 55 -2.21 4.48 -0.58
C VAL A 55 -2.02 3.16 0.20
N MET A 56 -3.10 2.51 0.61
CA MET A 56 -3.04 1.21 1.29
C MET A 56 -2.45 0.12 0.38
N ALA A 57 -2.81 0.09 -0.90
CA ALA A 57 -2.29 -0.88 -1.86
C ALA A 57 -0.76 -0.73 -2.07
N ILE A 58 -0.27 0.50 -2.24
CA ILE A 58 1.17 0.77 -2.37
C ILE A 58 1.91 0.36 -1.08
N ASN A 59 1.36 0.71 0.08
CA ASN A 59 1.94 0.36 1.37
C ASN A 59 2.08 -1.16 1.54
N LEU A 60 1.02 -1.89 1.20
CA LEU A 60 1.00 -3.33 1.31
C LEU A 60 1.92 -4.03 0.30
N GLN A 61 1.99 -3.52 -0.94
CA GLN A 61 2.98 -3.98 -1.91
C GLN A 61 4.41 -3.75 -1.39
N THR A 62 4.65 -2.62 -0.72
CA THR A 62 5.94 -2.32 -0.08
C THR A 62 6.27 -3.36 0.98
N ALA A 63 5.32 -3.71 1.85
CA ALA A 63 5.51 -4.76 2.86
C ALA A 63 5.84 -6.13 2.22
N PHE A 64 5.17 -6.48 1.13
CA PHE A 64 5.35 -7.74 0.41
C PHE A 64 6.76 -7.94 -0.17
N ILE A 65 7.47 -6.84 -0.48
CA ILE A 65 8.84 -6.86 -1.01
C ILE A 65 9.90 -6.46 0.02
N SER A 66 9.51 -6.12 1.26
CA SER A 66 10.42 -5.58 2.28
C SER A 66 11.24 -6.68 2.95
N PRO A 67 12.59 -6.62 2.88
CA PRO A 67 13.44 -7.45 3.73
C PRO A 67 13.19 -7.18 5.22
N PRO A 68 13.32 -8.17 6.13
CA PRO A 68 13.73 -9.56 5.89
C PRO A 68 12.57 -10.55 5.67
N VAL A 69 11.32 -10.09 5.72
CA VAL A 69 10.14 -10.97 5.84
C VAL A 69 9.21 -10.95 4.62
N GLY A 70 9.50 -10.14 3.60
CA GLY A 70 8.66 -10.00 2.42
C GLY A 70 8.44 -11.35 1.73
N PHE A 71 7.18 -11.77 1.61
CA PHE A 71 6.79 -13.05 1.01
C PHE A 71 7.38 -13.27 -0.39
N SER A 72 7.45 -12.22 -1.21
CA SER A 72 8.08 -12.30 -2.54
C SER A 72 9.55 -12.73 -2.49
N LEU A 73 10.28 -12.30 -1.46
CA LEU A 73 11.70 -12.64 -1.29
C LEU A 73 11.87 -14.11 -0.89
N PHE A 74 10.95 -14.65 -0.07
CA PHE A 74 10.94 -16.08 0.27
C PHE A 74 10.51 -16.95 -0.91
N TYR A 75 9.57 -16.47 -1.73
CA TYR A 75 9.20 -17.15 -2.97
C TYR A 75 10.39 -17.22 -3.93
N LEU A 76 11.13 -16.12 -4.13
CA LEU A 76 12.36 -16.14 -4.92
C LEU A 76 13.43 -17.04 -4.32
N GLN A 77 13.62 -17.04 -3.01
CA GLN A 77 14.57 -17.94 -2.34
C GLN A 77 14.25 -19.42 -2.56
N SER A 78 12.96 -19.79 -2.63
CA SER A 78 12.54 -21.19 -2.81
C SER A 78 12.94 -21.79 -4.17
N VAL A 79 13.17 -20.95 -5.17
CA VAL A 79 13.54 -21.34 -6.54
C VAL A 79 14.94 -20.86 -6.94
N ALA A 80 15.63 -20.16 -6.04
CA ALA A 80 16.94 -19.58 -6.32
C ALA A 80 18.02 -20.68 -6.45
N PRO A 81 18.94 -20.56 -7.42
CA PRO A 81 20.14 -21.40 -7.49
C PRO A 81 21.00 -21.27 -6.23
N LYS A 82 21.79 -22.30 -5.90
CA LYS A 82 22.61 -22.33 -4.67
C LYS A 82 23.69 -21.24 -4.63
N GLU A 83 24.04 -20.71 -5.79
CA GLU A 83 25.01 -19.63 -5.97
C GLU A 83 24.44 -18.27 -5.54
N VAL A 84 23.11 -18.12 -5.51
CA VAL A 84 22.42 -16.89 -5.10
C VAL A 84 22.10 -16.97 -3.62
N THR A 85 22.76 -16.16 -2.81
CA THR A 85 22.53 -16.17 -1.37
C THR A 85 21.27 -15.38 -1.00
N THR A 86 20.69 -15.68 0.17
CA THR A 86 19.61 -14.87 0.76
C THR A 86 19.96 -13.39 0.82
N ILE A 87 21.24 -13.07 1.10
CA ILE A 87 21.74 -11.69 1.18
C ILE A 87 21.68 -11.00 -0.18
N ASP A 88 21.97 -11.71 -1.28
CA ASP A 88 21.90 -11.14 -2.64
C ASP A 88 20.46 -10.78 -3.01
N ILE A 89 19.50 -11.63 -2.62
CA ILE A 89 18.06 -11.38 -2.82
C ILE A 89 17.60 -10.18 -1.98
N HIS A 90 18.03 -10.08 -0.72
CA HIS A 90 17.66 -8.95 0.15
C HIS A 90 18.27 -7.63 -0.35
N LYS A 91 19.54 -7.63 -0.76
CA LYS A 91 20.22 -6.44 -1.28
C LYS A 91 19.63 -5.96 -2.60
N SER A 92 19.23 -6.89 -3.48
CA SER A 92 18.59 -6.54 -4.75
C SER A 92 17.17 -6.01 -4.57
N ALA A 93 16.44 -6.42 -3.52
CA ALA A 93 15.11 -5.90 -3.20
C ALA A 93 15.13 -4.49 -2.59
N LEU A 94 16.15 -4.16 -1.80
CA LEU A 94 16.26 -2.88 -1.10
C LEU A 94 16.05 -1.62 -1.99
N PRO A 95 16.66 -1.49 -3.19
CA PRO A 95 16.40 -0.34 -4.05
C PRO A 95 14.93 -0.22 -4.47
N PHE A 96 14.23 -1.33 -4.68
CA PHE A 96 12.80 -1.31 -5.02
C PHE A 96 11.96 -0.90 -3.83
N VAL A 97 12.28 -1.35 -2.62
CA VAL A 97 11.61 -0.90 -1.38
C VAL A 97 11.75 0.61 -1.22
N VAL A 98 12.95 1.15 -1.43
CA VAL A 98 13.18 2.60 -1.36
C VAL A 98 12.32 3.36 -2.38
N LEU A 99 12.25 2.88 -3.63
CA LEU A 99 11.39 3.46 -4.65
C LEU A 99 9.91 3.39 -4.27
N GLN A 100 9.45 2.28 -3.68
CA GLN A 100 8.08 2.12 -3.22
C GLN A 100 7.74 3.08 -2.07
N VAL A 101 8.67 3.29 -1.13
CA VAL A 101 8.49 4.27 -0.04
C VAL A 101 8.42 5.68 -0.61
N ILE A 102 9.28 6.03 -1.57
CA ILE A 102 9.23 7.32 -2.26
C ILE A 102 7.87 7.50 -2.96
N MET A 103 7.42 6.48 -3.70
CA MET A 103 6.12 6.48 -4.36
C MET A 103 4.98 6.67 -3.36
N LEU A 104 5.00 5.97 -2.23
CA LEU A 104 4.01 6.11 -1.17
C LEU A 104 3.93 7.56 -0.68
N PHE A 105 5.07 8.17 -0.37
CA PHE A 105 5.11 9.58 0.05
C PHE A 105 4.61 10.54 -1.03
N LEU A 106 4.99 10.33 -2.29
CA LEU A 106 4.52 11.16 -3.41
C LEU A 106 3.01 11.06 -3.58
N VAL A 107 2.44 9.86 -3.56
CA VAL A 107 0.99 9.67 -3.70
C VAL A 107 0.23 10.22 -2.50
N MET A 108 0.80 10.13 -1.29
CA MET A 108 0.23 10.76 -0.09
C MET A 108 0.27 12.29 -0.16
N ALA A 109 1.33 12.88 -0.71
CA ALA A 109 1.46 14.33 -0.86
C ALA A 109 0.59 14.88 -2.01
N PHE A 110 0.44 14.11 -3.10
CA PHE A 110 -0.24 14.52 -4.33
C PHE A 110 -1.40 13.57 -4.68
N PRO A 111 -2.55 13.67 -3.98
CA PRO A 111 -3.71 12.79 -4.22
C PRO A 111 -4.27 12.90 -5.66
N GLN A 112 -3.99 14.00 -6.36
CA GLN A 112 -4.42 14.21 -7.75
C GLN A 112 -3.84 13.17 -8.72
N THR A 113 -2.68 12.58 -8.40
CA THR A 113 -2.06 11.53 -9.23
C THR A 113 -2.95 10.30 -9.38
N VAL A 114 -3.76 10.00 -8.37
CA VAL A 114 -4.69 8.88 -8.38
C VAL A 114 -6.02 9.26 -9.02
N ARG A 115 -6.50 10.48 -8.74
CA ARG A 115 -7.84 10.90 -9.15
C ARG A 115 -7.99 11.21 -10.62
N TRP A 116 -6.93 11.66 -11.30
CA TRP A 116 -7.05 12.13 -12.68
C TRP A 116 -7.71 11.13 -13.64
N LEU A 117 -7.42 9.83 -13.49
CA LEU A 117 -7.94 8.76 -14.35
C LEU A 117 -9.38 8.43 -13.98
N VAL A 118 -9.68 8.42 -12.67
CA VAL A 118 -11.02 8.16 -12.17
C VAL A 118 -11.96 9.29 -12.52
N ASP A 119 -11.51 10.53 -12.42
CA ASP A 119 -12.26 11.72 -12.82
C ASP A 119 -12.51 11.71 -14.33
N LEU A 120 -11.52 11.34 -15.16
CA LEU A 120 -11.69 11.18 -16.60
C LEU A 120 -12.71 10.08 -16.94
N ALA A 121 -12.63 8.93 -16.28
CA ALA A 121 -13.56 7.81 -16.49
C ALA A 121 -14.97 8.14 -15.99
N ALA A 122 -15.10 8.89 -14.90
CA ALA A 122 -16.39 9.37 -14.39
C ALA A 122 -17.03 10.45 -15.28
N VAL A 123 -16.20 11.19 -16.03
CA VAL A 123 -16.60 12.18 -17.06
C VAL A 123 -17.01 11.50 -18.37
N GLN A 124 -17.15 10.18 -18.41
CA GLN A 124 -17.73 9.45 -19.55
C GLN A 124 -19.22 9.08 -19.34
N PRO A 125 -20.18 10.05 -19.29
CA PRO A 125 -21.56 9.76 -19.57
C PRO A 125 -21.82 9.85 -21.10
N ALA A 126 -22.52 8.85 -21.64
CA ALA A 126 -23.27 8.89 -22.91
C ALA A 126 -22.53 8.68 -24.26
N ILE A 127 -21.56 7.76 -24.33
CA ILE A 127 -21.22 7.11 -25.63
C ILE A 127 -21.14 5.59 -25.44
N ALA A 128 -22.23 4.99 -24.98
CA ALA A 128 -22.51 3.58 -25.25
C ALA A 128 -23.56 3.56 -26.39
N PRO A 129 -23.35 2.78 -27.46
CA PRO A 129 -24.37 2.61 -28.51
C PRO A 129 -25.63 1.95 -27.97
#